data_AF-A0A9D4F8Z4-F1
#
_entry.id   AF-A0A9D4F8Z4-F1
#
_cell.length_a   1.000
_cell.length_b   1.000
_cell.length_c   1.000
_cell.angle_alpha   90.00
_cell.angle_beta   90.00
_cell.angle_gamma   90.00
#
_symmetry.space_group_name_H-M   'P 1'
#
loop_
_entity.id
_entity.type
_entity.pdbx_description
1 polymer ?
#
loop_
_entity_poly.entity_id
_entity_poly.type
_entity_poly.pdbx_seq_one_letter_code
_entity_poly.pdbx_strand_id
1 'polypeptide(L)'
;MPVFLKPELLEEVFDVAEPVSSAIYHLRQSLNVLGLFDLFGGLPELKYLLSPSNVPLTMKRVLHMLKPLFFEERSNANRYVKDVYQMFIKYFRELSGTTMAGMSWKKREHYSC
;
A
#
# COMPACT_ATOMS: atom_id res chain seq x y z
N MET A 1 -12.60 3.97 10.82
CA MET A 1 -11.15 4.06 10.56
C MET A 1 -10.61 5.05 11.58
N PRO A 2 -9.59 4.73 12.40
CA PRO A 2 -9.15 5.67 13.43
C PRO A 2 -8.61 6.91 12.73
N VAL A 3 -9.02 8.08 13.23
CA VAL A 3 -8.53 9.39 12.77
C VAL A 3 -7.12 9.56 13.31
N PHE A 4 -6.10 9.57 12.45
CA PHE A 4 -4.72 9.59 12.94
C PHE A 4 -4.09 11.00 12.96
N LEU A 5 -4.29 11.85 11.94
CA LEU A 5 -3.68 13.18 11.90
C LEU A 5 -4.63 14.25 11.38
N LYS A 6 -4.74 15.37 12.10
CA LYS A 6 -5.42 16.57 11.57
C LYS A 6 -4.66 17.12 10.35
N PRO A 7 -5.32 17.87 9.45
CA PRO A 7 -4.69 18.38 8.24
C PRO A 7 -3.40 19.16 8.51
N GLU A 8 -3.37 19.95 9.57
CA GLU A 8 -2.20 20.77 9.92
C GLU A 8 -0.99 19.91 10.30
N LEU A 9 -1.24 18.81 11.02
CA LEU A 9 -0.19 17.86 11.40
C LEU A 9 0.27 17.03 10.21
N LEU A 10 -0.63 16.75 9.26
CA LEU A 10 -0.28 16.03 8.05
C LEU A 10 0.67 16.85 7.17
N GLU A 11 0.40 18.15 7.05
CA GLU A 11 1.30 19.08 6.37
C GLU A 11 2.67 19.11 7.06
N GLU A 12 2.71 19.26 8.39
CA GLU A 12 3.96 19.27 9.16
C GLU A 12 4.77 17.97 8.98
N VAL A 13 4.11 16.79 8.96
CA VAL A 13 4.78 15.50 8.75
C VAL A 13 5.52 15.45 7.41
N PHE A 14 4.95 16.03 6.35
CA PHE A 14 5.46 15.92 4.97
C PHE A 14 6.06 17.21 4.40
N ASP A 15 6.25 18.25 5.22
CA ASP A 15 6.89 19.51 4.82
C ASP A 15 8.38 19.31 4.44
N VAL A 16 8.95 20.18 3.63
CA VAL A 16 10.40 20.22 3.39
C VAL A 16 11.13 20.67 4.66
N ALA A 17 10.52 21.56 5.44
CA ALA A 17 11.07 22.02 6.70
C ALA A 17 11.18 20.90 7.74
N GLU A 18 12.08 21.08 8.72
CA GLU A 18 12.11 20.20 9.89
C GLU A 18 10.88 20.41 10.77
N PRO A 19 10.28 19.34 11.32
CA PRO A 19 9.14 19.45 12.21
C PRO A 19 9.47 20.26 13.46
N VAL A 20 8.53 21.10 13.89
CA VAL A 20 8.67 21.90 15.10
C VAL A 20 8.40 21.03 16.33
N SER A 21 7.44 20.11 16.20
CA SER A 21 7.07 19.19 17.27
C SER A 21 7.99 17.97 17.30
N SER A 22 8.52 17.64 18.49
CA SER A 22 9.31 16.42 18.72
C SER A 22 8.52 15.15 18.39
N ALA A 23 7.21 15.15 18.61
CA ALA A 23 6.36 14.01 18.25
C ALA A 23 6.29 13.80 16.73
N ILE A 24 6.15 14.89 15.97
CA ILE A 24 6.12 14.84 14.49
C ILE A 24 7.49 14.48 13.93
N TYR A 25 8.57 14.96 14.55
CA TYR A 25 9.93 14.53 14.23
C TYR A 25 10.09 13.00 14.34
N HIS A 26 9.71 12.42 15.49
CA HIS A 26 9.81 10.97 15.67
C HIS A 26 8.88 10.18 14.73
N LEU A 27 7.68 10.71 14.44
CA LEU A 27 6.78 10.12 13.45
C LEU A 27 7.41 10.13 12.05
N ARG A 28 8.00 11.24 11.62
CA ARG A 28 8.71 11.33 10.34
C ARG A 28 9.86 10.32 10.29
N GLN A 29 10.67 10.22 11.35
CA GLN A 29 11.78 9.28 11.40
C GLN A 29 11.30 7.83 11.29
N SER A 30 10.22 7.47 11.98
CA SER A 30 9.66 6.12 11.91
C SER A 30 9.04 5.82 10.54
N LEU A 31 8.38 6.78 9.90
CA LEU A 31 7.93 6.65 8.51
C LEU A 31 9.10 6.48 7.54
N ASN A 32 10.22 7.16 7.78
CA ASN A 32 11.40 7.07 6.95
C ASN A 32 12.09 5.70 7.05
N VAL A 33 12.22 5.16 8.28
CA VAL A 33 12.75 3.80 8.51
C VAL A 33 11.93 2.73 7.80
N LEU A 34 10.61 2.93 7.67
CA LEU A 34 9.72 2.02 6.96
C LEU A 34 9.71 2.25 5.43
N GLY A 35 10.46 3.24 4.93
CA GLY A 35 10.41 3.68 3.52
C GLY A 35 9.07 4.32 3.11
N LEU A 36 8.19 4.59 4.08
CA LEU A 36 6.87 5.17 3.83
C LEU A 36 6.96 6.66 3.54
N PHE A 37 7.96 7.35 4.08
CA PHE A 37 8.17 8.78 3.82
C PHE A 37 8.41 9.03 2.32
N ASP A 38 9.33 8.30 1.71
CA ASP A 38 9.62 8.37 0.28
C ASP A 38 8.45 7.88 -0.57
N LEU A 39 7.79 6.79 -0.14
CA LEU A 39 6.59 6.27 -0.81
C LEU A 39 5.49 7.33 -0.90
N PHE A 40 5.21 8.03 0.20
CA PHE A 40 4.22 9.11 0.23
C PHE A 40 4.69 10.35 -0.53
N GLY A 41 5.99 10.56 -0.70
CA GLY A 41 6.55 11.56 -1.60
C GLY A 41 6.29 11.23 -3.08
N GLY A 42 6.47 9.95 -3.46
CA GLY A 42 6.25 9.48 -4.83
C GLY A 42 4.76 9.27 -5.20
N LEU A 43 3.90 9.05 -4.20
CA LEU A 43 2.45 8.87 -4.35
C LEU A 43 1.70 9.79 -3.39
N PRO A 44 1.57 11.10 -3.69
CA PRO A 44 1.00 12.10 -2.79
C PRO A 44 -0.43 11.78 -2.33
N GLU A 45 -1.20 11.07 -3.15
CA GLU A 45 -2.59 10.67 -2.84
C GLU A 45 -2.66 9.78 -1.60
N LEU A 46 -1.60 9.01 -1.31
CA LEU A 46 -1.55 8.14 -0.14
C LEU A 46 -1.44 8.91 1.17
N LYS A 47 -0.99 10.17 1.16
CA LYS A 47 -0.96 11.03 2.36
C LYS A 47 -2.35 11.20 2.95
N TYR A 48 -3.38 11.27 2.11
CA TYR A 48 -4.77 11.40 2.55
C TYR A 48 -5.31 10.16 3.28
N LEU A 49 -4.61 9.02 3.23
CA LEU A 49 -4.96 7.86 4.06
C LEU A 49 -4.74 8.10 5.54
N LEU A 50 -3.86 9.04 5.90
CA LEU A 50 -3.58 9.44 7.28
C LEU A 50 -4.57 10.51 7.78
N SER A 51 -5.33 11.12 6.87
CA SER A 51 -6.36 12.10 7.22
C SER A 51 -7.61 11.44 7.83
N PRO A 52 -8.33 12.16 8.71
CA PRO A 52 -9.68 11.77 9.10
C PRO A 52 -10.56 11.52 7.87
N SER A 53 -11.12 10.31 7.79
CA SER A 53 -12.09 9.96 6.76
C SER A 53 -13.24 9.17 7.37
N ASN A 54 -14.46 9.63 7.08
CA ASN A 54 -15.70 8.89 7.35
C ASN A 54 -15.94 7.79 6.30
N VAL A 55 -15.19 7.81 5.20
CA VAL A 55 -15.27 6.81 4.14
C VAL A 55 -14.36 5.63 4.49
N PRO A 56 -14.88 4.39 4.52
CA PRO A 56 -14.07 3.22 4.78
C PRO A 56 -13.06 2.99 3.65
N LEU A 57 -11.83 2.66 4.02
CA LEU A 57 -10.82 2.18 3.07
C LEU A 57 -11.17 0.75 2.65
N THR A 58 -11.76 0.61 1.46
CA THR A 58 -12.13 -0.70 0.92
C THR A 58 -10.99 -1.29 0.10
N MET A 59 -10.94 -2.63 0.01
CA MET A 59 -10.00 -3.35 -0.86
C MET A 59 -10.01 -2.80 -2.30
N LYS A 60 -11.20 -2.52 -2.83
CA LYS A 60 -11.37 -1.95 -4.18
C LYS A 60 -10.65 -0.61 -4.33
N ARG A 61 -10.72 0.25 -3.31
CA ARG A 61 -10.03 1.55 -3.29
C ARG A 61 -8.51 1.39 -3.19
N VAL A 62 -8.02 0.48 -2.35
CA VAL A 62 -6.58 0.18 -2.22
C VAL A 62 -6.00 -0.33 -3.54
N LEU A 63 -6.66 -1.31 -4.17
CA LEU A 63 -6.21 -1.88 -5.46
C LEU A 63 -6.25 -0.84 -6.59
N HIS A 64 -7.17 0.13 -6.52
CA HIS A 64 -7.22 1.23 -7.48
C HIS A 64 -6.05 2.21 -7.28
N MET A 65 -5.73 2.57 -6.03
CA MET A 65 -4.62 3.47 -5.70
C MET A 65 -3.25 2.87 -6.04
N LEU A 66 -3.08 1.57 -5.78
CA LEU A 66 -1.82 0.85 -5.95
C LEU A 66 -1.79 0.02 -7.22
N LYS A 67 -2.57 0.40 -8.24
CA LYS A 67 -2.68 -0.37 -9.48
C LYS A 67 -1.28 -0.52 -10.11
N PRO A 68 -0.80 -1.75 -10.34
CA PRO A 68 0.51 -1.96 -10.94
C PRO A 68 0.57 -1.38 -12.35
N LEU A 69 1.63 -0.66 -12.66
CA LEU A 69 1.95 -0.23 -14.01
C LEU A 69 2.82 -1.30 -14.66
N PHE A 70 2.37 -1.82 -15.80
CA PHE A 70 3.12 -2.79 -16.58
C PHE A 70 3.65 -2.08 -17.83
N PHE A 71 4.97 -1.98 -17.95
CA PHE A 71 5.61 -1.48 -19.17
C PHE A 71 5.75 -2.65 -20.15
N GLU A 72 5.06 -2.56 -21.29
CA GLU A 72 5.02 -3.63 -22.29
C GLU A 72 6.21 -3.55 -23.24
N GLU A 73 7.03 -4.60 -23.32
CA GLU A 73 7.99 -4.75 -24.42
C GLU A 73 7.70 -5.93 -25.35
N ARG A 74 6.89 -6.96 -24.98
CA ARG A 74 6.70 -8.15 -25.85
C ARG A 74 5.35 -8.85 -25.77
N SER A 75 5.00 -9.46 -26.89
CA SER A 75 3.73 -10.11 -27.30
C SER A 75 3.22 -11.32 -26.47
N ASN A 76 3.94 -11.75 -25.43
CA ASN A 76 3.47 -12.76 -24.45
C ASN A 76 3.07 -12.13 -23.09
N ALA A 77 3.07 -10.81 -22.99
CA ALA A 77 2.84 -10.05 -21.75
C ALA A 77 1.50 -10.37 -21.07
N ASN A 78 0.45 -10.68 -21.84
CA ASN A 78 -0.91 -10.71 -21.33
C ASN A 78 -1.17 -11.82 -20.27
N ARG A 79 -0.43 -12.94 -20.33
CA ARG A 79 -0.53 -14.01 -19.31
C ARG A 79 0.23 -13.64 -18.03
N TYR A 80 1.46 -13.15 -18.16
CA TYR A 80 2.28 -12.75 -17.01
C TYR A 80 1.68 -11.57 -16.25
N VAL A 81 1.12 -10.59 -16.96
CA VAL A 81 0.40 -9.46 -16.37
C VAL A 81 -0.77 -9.95 -15.52
N LYS A 82 -1.55 -10.91 -16.02
CA LYS A 82 -2.67 -11.51 -15.26
C LYS A 82 -2.17 -12.26 -14.03
N ASP A 83 -1.15 -13.09 -14.15
CA ASP A 83 -0.64 -13.88 -13.04
C ASP A 83 -0.07 -12.98 -11.92
N VAL A 84 0.69 -11.94 -12.27
CA VAL A 84 1.23 -10.96 -11.31
C VAL A 84 0.10 -10.16 -10.66
N TYR A 85 -0.89 -9.71 -11.44
CA TYR A 85 -2.04 -8.98 -10.89
C TYR A 85 -2.88 -9.85 -9.93
N GLN A 86 -3.04 -11.15 -10.21
CA GLN A 86 -3.72 -12.08 -9.30
C GLN A 86 -2.93 -12.28 -7.99
N MET A 87 -1.60 -12.40 -8.07
CA MET A 87 -0.75 -12.47 -6.88
C MET A 87 -0.82 -11.19 -6.05
N PHE A 88 -0.86 -10.03 -6.71
CA PHE A 88 -1.06 -8.74 -6.06
C PHE A 88 -2.40 -8.67 -5.30
N ILE A 89 -3.52 -9.04 -5.95
CA ILE A 89 -4.83 -9.09 -5.28
C ILE A 89 -4.82 -10.06 -4.09
N LYS A 90 -4.20 -11.23 -4.26
CA LYS A 90 -4.11 -12.25 -3.21
C LYS A 90 -3.37 -11.72 -1.97
N TYR A 91 -2.22 -11.08 -2.17
CA TYR A 91 -1.44 -10.47 -1.10
C TYR A 91 -2.27 -9.48 -0.29
N PHE A 92 -2.94 -8.54 -0.95
CA PHE A 92 -3.77 -7.56 -0.24
C PHE A 92 -4.95 -8.19 0.49
N ARG A 93 -5.58 -9.24 -0.06
CA ARG A 93 -6.67 -9.96 0.61
C ARG A 93 -6.22 -10.66 1.89
N GLU A 94 -5.04 -11.23 1.90
CA GLU A 94 -4.43 -11.83 3.09
C GLU A 94 -4.15 -10.75 4.15
N LEU A 95 -3.60 -9.60 3.74
CA LEU A 95 -3.35 -8.46 4.64
C LEU A 95 -4.63 -7.89 5.26
N SER A 96 -5.74 -7.85 4.51
CA SER A 96 -7.02 -7.34 5.03
C SER A 96 -7.81 -8.36 5.85
N GLY A 97 -7.27 -9.57 6.06
CA GLY A 97 -7.97 -10.66 6.76
C GLY A 97 -9.20 -11.20 6.02
N THR A 98 -9.42 -10.77 4.78
CA THR A 98 -10.50 -11.28 3.92
C THR A 98 -9.98 -12.47 3.12
N THR A 99 -9.76 -13.58 3.80
CA THR A 99 -9.35 -14.84 3.17
C THR A 99 -10.50 -15.35 2.29
N MET A 100 -10.20 -15.81 1.07
CA MET A 100 -11.18 -16.58 0.29
C MET A 100 -11.41 -17.92 0.99
N ALA A 101 -12.42 -17.98 1.86
CA ALA A 101 -13.00 -19.23 2.34
C ALA A 101 -13.55 -19.99 1.13
N GLY A 102 -12.71 -20.79 0.47
CA GLY A 102 -13.13 -21.54 -0.72
C GLY A 102 -12.01 -21.99 -1.65
N MET A 103 -10.78 -21.48 -1.53
CA MET A 103 -9.65 -22.00 -2.29
C MET A 103 -8.67 -22.72 -1.36
N SER A 104 -9.03 -23.96 -1.00
CA SER A 104 -8.10 -24.95 -0.48
C SER A 104 -7.09 -25.26 -1.59
N TRP A 105 -5.87 -24.74 -1.43
CA TRP A 105 -4.75 -25.20 -2.23
C TRP A 105 -3.97 -26.21 -1.41
N LYS A 106 -4.18 -27.50 -1.73
CA LYS A 106 -3.16 -28.52 -1.55
C LYS A 106 -1.85 -27.97 -2.12
N LYS A 107 -0.77 -28.07 -1.34
CA LYS A 107 0.61 -28.01 -1.82
C LYS A 107 0.73 -28.83 -3.11
N ARG A 108 0.76 -28.18 -4.26
CA ARG A 108 1.52 -28.66 -5.42
C ARG A 108 2.89 -28.02 -5.33
N GLU A 109 4.02 -28.67 -5.47
CA GLU A 109 4.48 -30.06 -5.36
C GLU A 109 6.01 -29.89 -5.49
N HIS A 110 6.78 -30.75 -4.83
CA HIS A 110 8.04 -31.30 -5.33
C HIS A 110 8.91 -30.41 -6.24
N TYR A 111 9.95 -29.82 -5.65
CA TYR A 111 11.24 -29.80 -6.34
C TYR A 111 12.00 -31.02 -5.84
N SER A 112 12.02 -32.07 -6.66
CA SER A 112 13.02 -33.12 -6.55
C SER A 112 14.36 -32.52 -6.97
N CYS A 113 15.36 -32.57 -6.09
CA CYS A 113 16.76 -32.62 -6.50
C CYS A 113 17.10 -34.05 -6.93
#